data_AF-A0A9W4VY97-F1
#
_entry.id   AF-A0A9W4VY97-F1
#
_cell.length_a   1.000
_cell.length_b   1.000
_cell.length_c   1.000
_cell.angle_alpha   90.00
_cell.angle_beta   90.00
_cell.angle_gamma   90.00
#
_symmetry.space_group_name_H-M   'P 1'
#
loop_
_entity.id
_entity.type
_entity.pdbx_description
1 polymer ?
#
loop_
_entity_poly.entity_id
_entity_poly.type
_entity_poly.pdbx_seq_one_letter_code
_entity_poly.pdbx_strand_id
1 'polypeptide(L)'
;MPSERPIGIGHNGGPPLKERKRRSATGAGKVGRYFDWRFAHRKAWKKPRDIALRREENASSLGLTYEEYSLEIMERGYYPQPEHVETIKSKRAQRRKDRGVVGQSLKGMKLS
;
A
#
# COMPACT_ATOMS: atom_id res chain seq x y z
N MET A 1 -31.32 -10.63 -31.63
CA MET A 1 -31.83 -10.31 -30.28
C MET A 1 -31.34 -11.39 -29.33
N PRO A 2 -30.42 -11.14 -28.39
CA PRO A 2 -30.00 -12.18 -27.46
C PRO A 2 -31.04 -12.36 -26.34
N SER A 3 -31.36 -13.61 -26.05
CA SER A 3 -32.46 -14.07 -25.20
C SER A 3 -32.23 -13.81 -23.71
N GLU A 4 -33.21 -13.20 -23.05
CA GLU A 4 -33.30 -13.04 -21.61
C GLU A 4 -33.66 -14.40 -20.95
N ARG A 5 -32.73 -15.02 -20.24
CA ARG A 5 -33.15 -15.96 -19.19
C ARG A 5 -33.62 -15.13 -17.99
N PRO A 6 -34.74 -15.49 -17.35
CA PRO A 6 -35.24 -14.73 -16.22
C PRO A 6 -34.24 -14.77 -15.08
N ILE A 7 -33.84 -13.58 -14.60
CA ILE A 7 -32.95 -13.39 -13.46
C ILE A 7 -33.70 -13.88 -12.22
N GLY A 8 -33.36 -15.08 -11.74
CA GLY A 8 -33.91 -15.65 -10.51
C GLY A 8 -33.25 -15.14 -9.23
N ILE A 9 -33.87 -15.43 -8.09
CA ILE A 9 -33.38 -15.08 -6.75
C ILE A 9 -31.96 -15.64 -6.55
N GLY A 10 -31.01 -14.77 -6.22
CA GLY A 10 -29.60 -15.11 -6.01
C GLY A 10 -28.68 -14.87 -7.23
N HIS A 11 -29.21 -14.41 -8.36
CA HIS A 11 -28.39 -14.11 -9.53
C HIS A 11 -27.80 -12.69 -9.48
N ASN A 12 -26.48 -12.58 -9.45
CA ASN A 12 -25.72 -11.32 -9.51
C ASN A 12 -25.50 -10.80 -10.94
N GLY A 13 -26.14 -11.40 -11.95
CA GLY A 13 -26.13 -10.95 -13.35
C GLY A 13 -24.78 -11.02 -14.07
N GLY A 14 -23.70 -11.43 -13.38
CA GLY A 14 -22.33 -11.40 -13.88
C GLY A 14 -21.85 -9.98 -14.24
N PRO A 15 -20.53 -9.78 -14.41
CA PRO A 15 -20.05 -8.56 -15.03
C PRO A 15 -20.61 -8.45 -16.46
N PRO A 16 -21.06 -7.27 -16.91
CA PRO A 16 -21.67 -7.11 -18.23
C PRO A 16 -20.77 -7.63 -19.37
N LEU A 17 -21.36 -8.36 -20.32
CA LEU A 17 -20.65 -8.94 -21.49
C LEU A 17 -20.03 -7.87 -22.42
N LYS A 18 -20.53 -6.63 -22.35
CA LYS A 18 -19.95 -5.49 -23.05
C LYS A 18 -19.26 -4.61 -22.03
N GLU A 19 -18.00 -4.26 -22.29
CA GLU A 19 -17.30 -3.25 -21.49
C GLU A 19 -18.12 -1.97 -21.45
N ARG A 20 -18.50 -1.56 -20.24
CA ARG A 20 -19.18 -0.28 -20.04
C ARG A 20 -18.19 0.83 -20.37
N LYS A 21 -18.41 1.56 -21.47
CA LYS A 21 -17.63 2.77 -21.79
C LYS A 21 -17.63 3.70 -20.57
N ARG A 22 -16.46 3.89 -19.95
CA ARG A 22 -16.28 4.85 -18.86
C ARG A 22 -16.58 6.24 -19.43
N ARG A 23 -17.56 6.96 -18.88
CA ARG A 23 -18.01 8.25 -19.45
C ARG A 23 -16.98 9.42 -19.28
N SER A 24 -15.74 9.13 -18.88
CA SER A 24 -14.52 9.98 -18.74
C SER A 24 -13.46 9.14 -17.99
N ALA A 25 -12.21 9.62 -17.87
CA ALA A 25 -11.23 9.03 -16.95
C ALA A 25 -11.77 8.91 -15.50
N THR A 26 -12.76 9.75 -15.16
CA THR A 26 -13.61 9.80 -13.96
C THR A 26 -15.11 9.92 -14.33
N GLY A 27 -15.60 9.14 -15.31
CA GLY A 27 -16.78 9.42 -16.16
C GLY A 27 -18.09 10.05 -15.68
N ALA A 28 -18.77 10.72 -16.64
CA ALA A 28 -19.97 11.56 -16.56
C ALA A 28 -20.88 11.33 -15.35
N GLY A 29 -20.97 12.38 -14.53
CA GLY A 29 -21.95 12.51 -13.47
C GLY A 29 -21.32 12.43 -12.09
N LYS A 30 -20.97 13.61 -11.59
CA LYS A 30 -20.64 13.97 -10.20
C LYS A 30 -19.19 13.77 -9.77
N VAL A 31 -18.55 14.89 -9.45
CA VAL A 31 -17.28 15.05 -8.71
C VAL A 31 -17.25 14.28 -7.37
N GLY A 32 -18.41 13.90 -6.84
CA GLY A 32 -18.61 13.53 -5.44
C GLY A 32 -18.23 12.12 -5.00
N ARG A 33 -17.10 11.56 -5.48
CA ARG A 33 -16.46 10.38 -4.85
C ARG A 33 -14.95 10.28 -5.06
N TYR A 34 -14.37 10.98 -6.04
CA TYR A 34 -12.92 10.88 -6.29
C TYR A 34 -12.11 11.46 -5.13
N PHE A 35 -12.48 12.66 -4.68
CA PHE A 35 -11.84 13.30 -3.54
C PHE A 35 -12.10 12.53 -2.25
N ASP A 36 -13.34 12.07 -2.02
CA ASP A 36 -13.69 11.23 -0.86
C ASP A 36 -12.87 9.94 -0.82
N TRP A 37 -12.72 9.25 -1.96
CA TRP A 37 -11.86 8.08 -2.06
C TRP A 37 -10.39 8.44 -1.81
N ARG A 38 -9.88 9.52 -2.40
CA ARG A 38 -8.49 9.96 -2.19
C ARG A 38 -8.22 10.31 -0.72
N PHE A 39 -9.16 10.97 -0.03
CA PHE A 39 -9.05 11.31 1.38
C PHE A 39 -9.19 10.08 2.27
N ALA A 40 -10.16 9.21 2.00
CA ALA A 40 -10.36 7.96 2.72
C ALA A 40 -9.14 7.04 2.56
N HIS A 41 -8.59 6.92 1.36
CA HIS A 41 -7.35 6.21 1.08
C HIS A 41 -6.22 6.80 1.91
N ARG A 42 -5.94 8.11 1.82
CA ARG A 42 -4.90 8.76 2.62
C ARG A 42 -5.05 8.53 4.13
N LYS A 43 -6.28 8.56 4.64
CA LYS A 43 -6.59 8.32 6.05
C LYS A 43 -6.36 6.86 6.43
N ALA A 44 -6.78 5.92 5.59
CA ALA A 44 -6.60 4.48 5.83
C ALA A 44 -5.12 4.07 5.86
N TRP A 45 -4.28 4.71 5.05
CA TRP A 45 -2.84 4.46 5.01
C TRP A 45 -2.03 5.31 6.00
N LYS A 46 -2.68 6.18 6.78
CA LYS A 46 -2.01 6.95 7.85
C LYS A 46 -1.75 6.02 9.03
N LYS A 47 -0.48 5.73 9.29
CA LYS A 47 -0.07 4.92 10.45
C LYS A 47 -0.30 5.72 11.75
N PRO A 48 -0.86 5.12 12.82
CA PRO A 48 -0.85 5.71 14.15
C PRO A 48 0.58 6.07 14.56
N ARG A 49 0.76 7.25 15.18
CA ARG A 49 2.08 7.80 15.54
C ARG A 49 2.89 6.81 16.37
N ASP A 50 2.27 6.19 17.36
CA ASP A 50 2.96 5.30 18.30
C ASP A 50 3.50 4.05 17.60
N ILE A 51 2.78 3.54 16.60
CA ILE A 51 3.24 2.42 15.77
C ILE A 51 4.44 2.83 14.92
N ALA A 52 4.43 4.05 14.38
CA ALA A 52 5.55 4.56 13.61
C ALA A 52 6.81 4.72 14.47
N LEU A 53 6.67 5.30 15.67
CA LEU A 53 7.77 5.47 16.63
C LEU A 53 8.36 4.13 17.07
N ARG A 54 7.51 3.16 17.47
CA ARG A 54 7.98 1.82 17.86
C ARG A 54 8.76 1.13 16.73
N ARG A 55 8.32 1.29 15.49
CA ARG A 55 9.03 0.73 14.32
C ARG A 55 10.35 1.45 14.07
N GLU A 56 10.42 2.75 14.31
CA GLU A 56 11.65 3.52 14.20
C GLU A 56 12.68 3.11 15.27
N GLU A 57 12.25 2.96 16.52
CA GLU A 57 13.08 2.46 17.63
C GLU A 57 13.63 1.06 17.32
N ASN A 58 12.76 0.12 16.93
CA ASN A 58 13.16 -1.24 16.56
C ASN A 58 14.10 -1.28 15.33
N ALA A 59 13.87 -0.41 14.34
CA ALA A 59 14.74 -0.31 13.18
C ALA A 59 16.13 0.19 13.60
N SER A 60 16.19 1.23 14.44
CA SER A 60 17.43 1.80 14.97
C SER A 60 18.21 0.77 15.80
N SER A 61 17.54 -0.02 16.64
CA SER A 61 18.22 -1.07 17.45
C SER A 61 18.84 -2.17 16.59
N LEU A 62 18.30 -2.43 15.40
CA LEU A 62 18.82 -3.40 14.42
C LEU A 62 19.79 -2.79 13.40
N GLY A 63 20.02 -1.47 13.44
CA GLY A 63 20.82 -0.77 12.43
C GLY A 63 20.19 -0.78 11.03
N LEU A 64 18.86 -0.85 10.97
CA LEU A 64 18.05 -0.78 9.76
C LEU A 64 17.42 0.61 9.62
N THR A 65 17.01 0.98 8.40
CA THR A 65 16.14 2.14 8.23
C THR A 65 14.68 1.77 8.57
N TYR A 66 13.87 2.78 8.92
CA TYR A 66 12.43 2.58 9.16
C TYR A 66 11.73 1.91 7.96
N GLU A 67 12.13 2.27 6.74
CA GLU A 67 11.60 1.67 5.52
C GLU A 67 12.03 0.22 5.36
N GLU A 68 13.30 -0.09 5.61
CA GLU A 68 13.80 -1.47 5.58
C GLU A 68 13.02 -2.35 6.56
N TYR A 69 12.84 -1.88 7.79
CA TYR A 69 12.06 -2.59 8.81
C TYR A 69 10.57 -2.71 8.44
N SER A 70 9.96 -1.62 7.96
CA SER A 70 8.54 -1.60 7.59
C SER A 70 8.23 -2.47 6.38
N LEU A 71 9.14 -2.56 5.41
CA LEU A 71 8.95 -3.37 4.20
C LEU A 71 8.94 -4.86 4.51
N GLU A 72 9.80 -5.34 5.41
CA GLU A 72 9.77 -6.76 5.80
C GLU A 72 8.43 -7.13 6.47
N ILE A 73 7.86 -6.23 7.28
CA ILE A 73 6.50 -6.43 7.84
C ILE A 73 5.45 -6.47 6.74
N MET A 74 5.51 -5.55 5.77
CA MET A 74 4.48 -5.41 4.74
C MET A 74 4.55 -6.48 3.65
N GLU A 75 5.75 -6.92 3.27
CA GLU A 75 5.97 -7.87 2.17
C GLU A 75 6.05 -9.31 2.66
N ARG A 76 6.64 -9.53 3.85
CA ARG A 76 6.92 -10.88 4.37
C ARG A 76 6.10 -11.24 5.60
N GLY A 77 5.44 -10.27 6.23
CA GLY A 77 4.53 -10.51 7.35
C GLY A 77 5.22 -10.83 8.67
N TYR A 78 6.54 -10.62 8.80
CA TYR A 78 7.26 -10.85 10.05
C TYR A 78 7.95 -9.58 10.55
N TYR A 79 8.19 -9.52 11.86
CA TYR A 79 8.98 -8.46 12.49
C TYR A 79 10.47 -8.82 12.40
N PRO A 80 11.32 -7.99 11.78
CA PRO A 80 12.76 -8.23 11.70
C PRO A 80 13.38 -8.51 13.07
N GLN A 81 14.30 -9.47 13.08
CA GLN A 81 15.06 -9.93 14.23
C GLN A 81 16.56 -9.81 13.90
N PRO A 82 17.47 -9.89 14.88
CA PRO A 82 18.91 -9.76 14.63
C PRO A 82 19.45 -10.69 13.53
N GLU A 83 18.97 -11.92 13.45
CA GLU A 83 19.36 -12.91 12.43
C GLU A 83 18.98 -12.51 10.99
N HIS A 84 17.97 -11.66 10.83
CA HIS A 84 17.51 -11.22 9.51
C HIS A 84 18.33 -10.03 8.96
N VAL A 85 19.07 -9.33 9.82
CA VAL A 85 19.68 -8.03 9.50
C VAL A 85 20.64 -8.10 8.32
N GLU A 86 21.52 -9.10 8.28
CA GLU A 86 22.51 -9.24 7.21
C GLU A 86 21.83 -9.50 5.86
N THR A 87 20.78 -10.32 5.84
CA THR A 87 19.99 -10.58 4.62
C THR A 87 19.24 -9.34 4.14
N ILE A 88 18.77 -8.49 5.04
CA ILE A 88 18.10 -7.23 4.69
C ILE A 88 19.12 -6.25 4.11
N LYS A 89 20.29 -6.11 4.76
CA LYS A 89 21.36 -5.20 4.32
C LYS A 89 21.95 -5.59 2.97
N SER A 90 22.09 -6.88 2.67
CA SER A 90 22.63 -7.36 1.39
C SER A 90 21.77 -6.94 0.19
N LYS A 91 20.44 -6.79 0.38
CA LYS A 91 19.50 -6.36 -0.67
C LYS A 91 19.60 -4.88 -1.05
N ARG A 92 20.35 -4.05 -0.31
CA ARG A 92 20.45 -2.60 -0.55
C ARG A 92 20.88 -2.26 -1.98
N ALA A 93 21.85 -3.00 -2.53
CA ALA A 93 22.32 -2.77 -3.90
C ALA A 93 21.19 -2.99 -4.93
N GLN A 94 20.45 -4.09 -4.78
CA GLN A 94 19.32 -4.41 -5.63
C GLN A 94 18.20 -3.37 -5.50
N ARG A 95 17.86 -2.95 -4.27
CA ARG A 95 16.87 -1.89 -4.04
C ARG A 95 17.25 -0.56 -4.72
N ARG A 96 18.54 -0.18 -4.71
CA ARG A 96 19.01 1.01 -5.45
C ARG A 96 18.80 0.87 -6.95
N LYS A 97 19.07 -0.32 -7.51
CA LYS A 97 18.86 -0.62 -8.94
C LYS A 97 17.37 -0.53 -9.32
N ASP A 98 16.50 -1.04 -8.45
CA ASP A 98 15.05 -1.03 -8.66
C ASP A 98 14.42 0.36 -8.43
N ARG A 99 15.24 1.39 -8.17
CA ARG A 99 14.80 2.73 -7.73
C ARG A 99 13.93 2.69 -6.47
N GLY A 100 14.02 1.61 -5.70
CA GLY A 100 13.45 1.51 -4.38
C GLY A 100 14.15 2.48 -3.44
N VAL A 101 13.43 2.94 -2.42
CA VAL A 101 14.01 3.85 -1.45
C VAL A 101 15.07 3.09 -0.63
N VAL A 102 16.31 3.55 -0.71
CA VAL A 102 17.43 3.01 0.08
C VAL A 102 17.97 4.14 0.92
N GLY A 103 17.70 4.07 2.22
CA GLY A 103 18.34 4.97 3.17
C GLY A 103 17.63 6.30 3.43
N GLN A 104 16.30 6.40 3.30
CA GLN A 104 15.61 7.46 4.04
C GLN A 104 15.62 7.10 5.53
N SER A 105 16.72 7.47 6.19
CA SER A 105 16.72 7.63 7.64
C SER A 105 15.77 8.79 7.95
N LEU A 106 14.78 8.54 8.80
CA LEU A 106 13.91 9.57 9.36
C LEU A 106 14.70 10.63 10.17
N LYS A 107 16.02 10.47 10.38
CA LYS A 107 16.90 11.49 11.00
C LYS A 107 16.76 12.90 10.43
N GLY A 108 16.31 13.07 9.18
CA GLY A 108 16.05 14.38 8.56
C GLY A 108 14.61 14.89 8.70
N MET A 109 13.64 14.02 8.98
CA MET A 109 12.24 14.38 9.22
C MET A 109 11.98 14.29 10.72
N LYS A 110 12.25 15.38 11.45
CA LYS A 110 11.82 15.50 12.84
C LYS A 110 10.31 15.24 12.88
N LEU A 111 9.89 14.11 13.46
CA LEU A 111 8.51 13.82 13.82
C LEU A 111 8.14 14.60 15.11
N SER A 112 8.45 15.90 15.12
CA SER A 112 8.05 16.85 16.17
C SER A 112 6.55 17.10 16.11
#